data_AF-A0A564XXB8-F1
#
_entry.id   AF-A0A564XXB8-F1
#
_cell.length_a   1.000
_cell.length_b   1.000
_cell.length_c   1.000
_cell.angle_alpha   90.00
_cell.angle_beta   90.00
_cell.angle_gamma   90.00
#
_symmetry.space_group_name_H-M   'P 1'
#
loop_
_entity.id
_entity.type
_entity.pdbx_description
1 polymer ?
#
loop_
_entity_poly.entity_id
_entity_poly.type
_entity_poly.pdbx_seq_one_letter_code
_entity_poly.pdbx_strand_id
1 'polypeptide(L)'
;MHSQEFSEAKRRFDGAPQVIYQHRDPPKELQGTGAASGDNVAYVTFVLSPRHTSATHRGKTIDLIHLMRTYMHYHIKCMKAYLQMRMRAKTADFLKILNRAQPAADAIGNRSYTINVSDSSQKIQMLSASASFRRPT
;
A
#
# COMPACT_ATOMS: atom_id res chain seq x y z
N MET A 1 6.57 -4.20 7.23
CA MET A 1 6.07 -5.48 7.79
C MET A 1 6.13 -6.56 6.70
N HIS A 2 7.29 -6.98 6.17
CA HIS A 2 7.33 -8.10 5.18
C HIS A 2 8.64 -8.92 5.22
N SER A 3 9.84 -8.32 5.15
CA SER A 3 11.10 -9.09 5.21
C SER A 3 11.66 -9.27 6.63
N GLN A 4 11.39 -8.33 7.55
CA GLN A 4 11.82 -8.45 8.95
C GLN A 4 11.10 -9.60 9.69
N GLU A 5 9.83 -9.87 9.36
CA GLU A 5 9.09 -11.00 9.96
C GLU A 5 9.69 -12.36 9.62
N PHE A 6 10.34 -12.49 8.45
CA PHE A 6 11.07 -13.72 8.09
C PHE A 6 12.28 -13.94 8.98
N SER A 7 12.98 -12.88 9.40
CA SER A 7 14.07 -13.02 10.38
C SER A 7 13.58 -13.48 11.76
N GLU A 8 12.30 -13.23 12.07
CA GLU A 8 11.65 -13.70 13.30
C GLU A 8 10.97 -15.06 13.15
N ALA A 9 10.94 -15.65 11.95
CA ALA A 9 10.26 -16.92 11.70
C ALA A 9 10.77 -18.05 12.62
N LYS A 10 12.06 -18.05 12.95
CA LYS A 10 12.66 -19.02 13.87
C LYS A 10 12.17 -18.87 15.32
N ARG A 11 11.77 -17.66 15.76
CA ARG A 11 11.12 -17.48 17.08
C ARG A 11 9.73 -18.11 17.11
N ARG A 12 9.06 -18.21 15.97
CA ARG A 12 7.71 -18.79 15.85
C ARG A 12 7.75 -20.29 15.55
N PHE A 13 8.79 -20.75 14.86
CA PHE A 13 8.97 -22.15 14.48
C PHE A 13 10.41 -22.58 14.73
N ASP A 14 10.64 -23.36 15.80
CA ASP A 14 11.98 -23.80 16.19
C ASP A 14 12.68 -24.66 15.10
N GLY A 15 11.88 -25.43 14.36
CA GLY A 15 12.33 -26.26 13.24
C GLY A 15 12.58 -25.53 11.91
N ALA A 16 12.31 -24.22 11.82
CA ALA A 16 12.48 -23.46 10.59
C ALA A 16 13.96 -23.03 10.36
N PRO A 17 14.38 -22.86 9.09
CA PRO A 17 15.68 -22.30 8.78
C PRO A 17 15.79 -20.86 9.29
N GLN A 18 16.97 -20.48 9.76
CA GLN A 18 17.23 -19.10 10.15
C GLN A 18 17.36 -18.25 8.89
N VAL A 19 16.73 -17.07 8.91
CA VAL A 19 16.77 -16.11 7.80
C VAL A 19 17.42 -14.82 8.30
N ILE A 20 18.44 -14.36 7.60
CA ILE A 20 19.11 -13.09 7.87
C ILE A 20 18.76 -12.13 6.74
N TYR A 21 18.36 -10.92 7.09
CA TYR A 21 18.02 -9.87 6.14
C TYR A 21 19.01 -8.71 6.29
N GLN A 22 19.68 -8.35 5.19
CA GLN A 22 20.58 -7.21 5.11
C GLN A 22 20.13 -6.30 3.97
N HIS A 23 20.07 -5.00 4.25
CA HIS A 23 19.65 -4.00 3.29
C HIS A 23 20.88 -3.23 2.80
N ARG A 24 20.88 -2.86 1.51
CA ARG A 24 21.90 -2.04 0.82
C ARG A 24 23.25 -2.67 0.60
N ASP A 25 23.84 -3.19 1.68
CA ASP A 25 25.20 -3.67 1.67
C ASP A 25 25.25 -5.19 1.57
N PRO A 26 26.19 -5.75 0.79
CA PRO A 26 26.38 -7.18 0.71
C PRO A 26 26.89 -7.75 2.03
N PRO A 27 26.47 -8.98 2.39
CA PRO A 27 27.08 -9.75 3.47
C PRO A 27 28.60 -9.82 3.35
N LYS A 28 29.30 -9.94 4.47
CA LYS A 28 30.78 -9.98 4.50
C LYS A 28 31.33 -11.14 3.66
N GLU A 29 30.58 -12.24 3.60
CA GLU A 29 30.89 -13.44 2.85
C GLU A 29 30.91 -13.19 1.32
N LEU A 30 30.26 -12.13 0.85
CA LEU A 30 30.20 -11.74 -0.56
C LEU A 30 31.14 -10.58 -0.91
N GLN A 31 31.97 -10.11 0.02
CA GLN A 31 32.96 -9.08 -0.27
C GLN A 31 33.98 -9.57 -1.31
N GLY A 32 34.32 -8.69 -2.26
CA GLY A 32 35.26 -9.02 -3.35
C GLY A 32 34.65 -9.79 -4.53
N THR A 33 33.37 -10.16 -4.49
CA THR A 33 32.70 -10.92 -5.57
C THR A 33 32.02 -10.04 -6.63
N GLY A 34 32.14 -8.71 -6.52
CA GLY A 34 31.41 -7.77 -7.38
C GLY A 34 29.92 -7.63 -7.05
N ALA A 35 29.53 -7.99 -5.82
CA ALA A 35 28.15 -7.90 -5.34
C ALA A 35 27.60 -6.46 -5.40
N ALA A 36 26.43 -6.30 -6.02
CA ALA A 36 25.82 -4.99 -6.22
C ALA A 36 25.37 -4.34 -4.91
N SER A 37 25.79 -3.11 -4.65
CA SER A 37 25.36 -2.33 -3.49
C SER A 37 24.42 -1.20 -3.92
N GLY A 38 23.42 -0.87 -3.09
CA GLY A 38 22.55 0.28 -3.34
C GLY A 38 21.18 0.22 -2.67
N ASP A 39 20.46 1.34 -2.69
CA ASP A 39 19.19 1.54 -1.96
C ASP A 39 18.05 0.62 -2.39
N ASN A 40 18.10 0.08 -3.61
CA ASN A 40 17.10 -0.85 -4.15
C ASN A 40 17.53 -2.32 -4.04
N VAL A 41 18.63 -2.60 -3.34
CA VAL A 41 19.17 -3.95 -3.17
C VAL A 41 18.96 -4.41 -1.73
N ALA A 42 18.58 -5.67 -1.59
CA ALA A 42 18.51 -6.35 -0.32
C ALA A 42 18.98 -7.79 -0.47
N TYR A 43 19.74 -8.24 0.51
CA TYR A 43 20.27 -9.59 0.62
C TYR A 43 19.45 -10.38 1.63
N VAL A 44 19.05 -11.58 1.23
CA VAL A 44 18.34 -12.53 2.10
C VAL A 44 19.15 -13.81 2.15
N THR A 45 19.61 -14.16 3.35
CA THR A 45 20.46 -15.32 3.58
C THR A 45 19.69 -16.38 4.37
N PHE A 46 19.62 -17.59 3.83
CA PHE A 46 19.01 -18.75 4.49
C PHE A 46 20.10 -19.65 5.07
N VAL A 47 20.08 -19.87 6.39
CA VAL A 47 21.00 -20.80 7.05
C VAL A 47 20.30 -22.15 7.18
N LEU A 48 20.75 -23.12 6.38
CA LEU A 48 20.19 -24.47 6.35
C LEU A 48 21.01 -25.42 7.22
N SER A 49 20.40 -25.95 8.27
CA SER A 49 20.93 -27.09 9.03
C SER A 49 20.67 -28.44 8.34
N PRO A 50 21.37 -29.54 8.72
CA PRO A 50 21.24 -30.86 8.09
C PRO A 50 19.81 -31.43 8.03
N ARG A 51 18.93 -31.01 8.95
CA ARG A 51 17.50 -31.35 8.95
C ARG A 51 16.75 -30.89 7.69
N HIS A 52 17.19 -29.80 7.06
CA HIS A 52 16.58 -29.25 5.85
C HIS A 52 17.14 -29.85 4.56
N THR A 53 18.34 -30.44 4.63
CA THR A 53 19.07 -31.02 3.48
C THR A 53 19.03 -32.54 3.46
N SER A 54 18.32 -33.17 4.41
CA SER A 54 18.11 -34.62 4.44
C SER A 54 17.43 -35.10 3.15
N ALA A 55 17.75 -36.31 2.69
CA ALA A 55 17.24 -36.83 1.41
C ALA A 55 15.70 -36.79 1.32
N THR A 56 15.01 -37.00 2.44
CA THR A 56 13.55 -36.96 2.57
C THR A 56 12.95 -35.57 2.34
N HIS A 57 13.64 -34.51 2.72
CA HIS A 57 13.10 -33.13 2.70
C HIS A 57 13.76 -32.24 1.65
N ARG A 58 14.91 -32.64 1.10
CA ARG A 58 15.71 -31.86 0.16
C ARG A 58 14.92 -31.34 -1.04
N GLY A 59 14.07 -32.17 -1.66
CA GLY A 59 13.25 -31.75 -2.81
C GLY A 59 12.33 -30.58 -2.45
N LYS A 60 11.55 -30.73 -1.37
CA LYS A 60 10.66 -29.67 -0.88
C LYS A 60 11.41 -28.39 -0.50
N THR A 61 12.56 -28.52 0.15
CA THR A 61 13.39 -27.37 0.52
C THR A 61 13.87 -26.61 -0.71
N ILE A 62 14.29 -27.31 -1.77
CA ILE A 62 14.71 -26.70 -3.04
C ILE A 62 13.54 -25.92 -3.66
N ASP A 63 12.36 -26.53 -3.77
CA ASP A 63 11.19 -25.88 -4.37
C ASP A 63 10.81 -24.59 -3.64
N LEU A 64 10.79 -24.63 -2.31
CA LEU A 64 10.46 -23.49 -1.46
C LEU A 64 11.47 -22.34 -1.60
N ILE A 65 12.77 -22.66 -1.57
CA ILE A 65 13.83 -21.64 -1.71
C ILE A 65 13.83 -21.07 -3.12
N HIS A 66 13.60 -21.90 -4.14
CA HIS A 66 13.58 -21.46 -5.53
C HIS A 66 12.42 -20.50 -5.81
N LEU A 67 11.24 -20.76 -5.22
CA LEU A 67 10.06 -19.91 -5.40
C LEU A 67 10.06 -18.64 -4.53
N MET A 68 10.94 -18.57 -3.52
CA MET A 68 10.96 -17.52 -2.52
C MET A 68 10.90 -16.10 -3.12
N ARG A 69 11.70 -15.82 -4.15
CA ARG A 69 11.75 -14.48 -4.78
C ARG A 69 10.38 -14.10 -5.36
N THR A 70 9.79 -15.00 -6.13
CA THR A 70 8.47 -14.78 -6.75
C THR A 70 7.39 -14.67 -5.69
N TYR A 71 7.45 -15.51 -4.65
CA TYR A 71 6.53 -15.48 -3.52
C TYR A 71 6.54 -14.12 -2.80
N MET A 72 7.72 -13.60 -2.45
CA MET A 72 7.85 -12.28 -1.82
C MET A 72 7.32 -11.16 -2.71
N HIS A 73 7.72 -11.15 -3.98
CA HIS A 73 7.29 -10.12 -4.90
C HIS A 73 5.78 -10.19 -5.20
N TYR A 74 5.18 -11.37 -5.15
CA TYR A 74 3.75 -11.57 -5.25
C TYR A 74 3.04 -10.99 -4.02
N HIS A 75 3.46 -11.37 -2.82
CA HIS A 75 2.85 -10.88 -1.59
C HIS A 75 2.92 -9.35 -1.50
N ILE A 76 4.07 -8.73 -1.78
CA ILE A 76 4.23 -7.25 -1.82
C ILE A 76 3.15 -6.59 -2.70
N LYS A 77 2.91 -7.14 -3.90
CA LYS A 77 1.87 -6.64 -4.80
C LYS A 77 0.47 -6.86 -4.23
N CYS A 78 0.21 -8.02 -3.65
CA CYS A 78 -1.08 -8.33 -3.03
C CYS A 78 -1.42 -7.41 -1.85
N MET A 79 -0.49 -7.10 -0.92
CA MET A 79 -0.81 -6.12 0.13
C MET A 79 -1.07 -4.73 -0.44
N LYS A 80 -0.36 -4.33 -1.50
CA LYS A 80 -0.64 -3.04 -2.15
C LYS A 80 -2.08 -3.00 -2.66
N ALA A 81 -2.50 -4.04 -3.39
CA ALA A 81 -3.86 -4.16 -3.89
C ALA A 81 -4.89 -4.21 -2.75
N TYR A 82 -4.60 -4.98 -1.70
CA TYR A 82 -5.44 -5.08 -0.51
C TYR A 82 -5.61 -3.73 0.20
N LEU A 83 -4.51 -2.99 0.39
CA LEU A 83 -4.56 -1.66 1.01
C LEU A 83 -5.36 -0.69 0.13
N GLN A 84 -5.19 -0.74 -1.19
CA GLN A 84 -6.00 0.04 -2.12
C GLN A 84 -7.48 -0.30 -2.07
N MET A 85 -7.86 -1.59 -1.94
CA MET A 85 -9.26 -1.99 -1.74
C MET A 85 -9.83 -1.39 -0.46
N ARG A 86 -9.09 -1.45 0.66
CA ARG A 86 -9.53 -0.86 1.93
C ARG A 86 -9.66 0.66 1.87
N MET A 87 -8.73 1.33 1.21
CA MET A 87 -8.82 2.77 0.98
C MET A 87 -10.08 3.11 0.19
N ARG A 88 -10.37 2.39 -0.90
CA ARG A 88 -11.60 2.60 -1.69
C ARG A 88 -12.88 2.38 -0.86
N ALA A 89 -12.92 1.32 -0.07
CA ALA A 89 -14.07 1.07 0.82
C ALA A 89 -14.28 2.24 1.79
N LYS A 90 -13.21 2.75 2.40
CA LYS A 90 -13.29 3.89 3.32
C LYS A 90 -13.70 5.18 2.62
N THR A 91 -13.19 5.45 1.42
CA THR A 91 -13.60 6.59 0.60
C THR A 91 -15.08 6.52 0.24
N ALA A 92 -15.60 5.32 -0.08
CA ALA A 92 -17.02 5.14 -0.36
C ALA A 92 -17.90 5.46 0.88
N ASP A 93 -17.45 5.09 2.08
CA ASP A 93 -18.15 5.46 3.32
C ASP A 93 -18.13 6.98 3.56
N PHE A 94 -17.00 7.64 3.32
CA PHE A 94 -16.92 9.10 3.43
C PHE A 94 -17.83 9.81 2.42
N LEU A 95 -17.93 9.30 1.19
CA LEU A 95 -18.85 9.85 0.20
C LEU A 95 -20.33 9.75 0.64
N LYS A 96 -20.73 8.64 1.27
CA LYS A 96 -22.09 8.51 1.81
C LYS A 96 -22.38 9.55 2.90
N ILE A 97 -21.41 9.80 3.77
CA ILE A 97 -21.53 10.81 4.83
C ILE A 97 -21.67 12.20 4.21
N LEU A 98 -20.85 12.54 3.20
CA LEU A 98 -20.93 13.82 2.49
C LEU A 98 -22.27 14.01 1.78
N ASN A 99 -22.76 12.97 1.09
CA ASN A 99 -24.05 13.02 0.41
C ASN A 99 -25.21 13.18 1.40
N ARG A 100 -25.13 12.58 2.58
CA ARG A 100 -26.11 12.78 3.66
C ARG A 100 -26.06 14.21 4.25
N ALA A 101 -24.89 14.83 4.25
CA ALA A 101 -24.71 16.17 4.79
C ALA A 101 -25.14 17.27 3.80
N GLN A 102 -25.39 16.95 2.52
CA GLN A 102 -25.97 17.92 1.60
C GLN A 102 -27.39 18.30 2.05
N PRO A 103 -27.68 19.59 2.29
CA PRO A 103 -29.03 20.03 2.56
C PRO A 103 -29.90 19.74 1.33
N ALA A 104 -31.09 19.18 1.54
CA ALA A 104 -32.05 18.93 0.46
C ALA A 104 -32.27 20.22 -0.36
N ALA A 105 -32.31 20.10 -1.69
CA ALA A 105 -32.62 21.23 -2.57
C ALA A 105 -33.97 21.90 -2.20
N ASP A 106 -34.85 21.17 -1.52
CA ASP A 106 -36.14 21.66 -1.01
C ASP A 106 -36.01 22.62 0.18
N ALA A 107 -34.84 22.68 0.84
CA ALA A 107 -34.53 23.70 1.85
C ALA A 107 -34.01 25.02 1.24
N ILE A 108 -33.72 25.03 -0.07
CA ILE A 108 -33.30 26.22 -0.83
C ILE A 108 -34.53 26.97 -1.39
N GLY A 109 -35.74 26.43 -1.21
CA GLY A 109 -36.99 27.09 -1.60
C GLY A 109 -37.55 28.12 -0.61
N ASN A 110 -37.01 28.30 0.61
CA ASN A 110 -37.59 29.27 1.55
C ASN A 110 -36.66 29.81 2.67
N ARG A 111 -35.35 29.96 2.41
CA ARG A 111 -34.50 30.79 3.28
C ARG A 111 -34.11 32.06 2.53
N SER A 112 -35.02 33.02 2.55
CA SER A 112 -34.65 34.43 2.44
C SER A 112 -33.76 34.76 3.64
N TYR A 113 -32.44 34.76 3.43
CA TYR A 113 -31.53 35.45 4.33
C TYR A 113 -31.71 36.94 4.02
N THR A 114 -32.50 37.61 4.86
CA THR A 114 -32.49 39.08 4.93
C THR A 114 -31.12 39.49 5.41
N ILE A 115 -30.20 39.75 4.49
CA ILE A 115 -28.97 40.45 4.82
C ILE A 115 -29.39 41.90 5.03
N ASN A 116 -29.50 42.32 6.30
CA ASN A 116 -29.49 43.73 6.64
C ASN A 116 -28.11 44.28 6.31
N VAL A 117 -27.90 44.67 5.05
CA VAL A 117 -26.77 45.50 4.65
C VAL A 117 -27.22 46.94 4.77
N SER A 118 -27.23 47.46 5.98
CA SER A 118 -27.02 48.89 6.21
C SER A 118 -25.54 49.17 6.08
N ASP A 119 -25.01 49.15 4.86
CA ASP A 119 -24.01 50.12 4.41
C ASP A 119 -23.85 50.08 2.88
N SER A 120 -23.72 51.27 2.31
CA SER A 120 -23.79 51.52 0.88
C SER A 120 -22.51 51.13 0.15
N SER A 121 -22.67 50.71 -1.11
CA SER A 121 -21.64 50.61 -2.16
C SER A 121 -20.61 49.49 -2.00
N GLN A 122 -20.76 48.42 -2.79
CA GLN A 122 -19.87 48.09 -3.92
C GLN A 122 -20.56 47.06 -4.83
N LYS A 123 -20.81 47.46 -6.09
CA LYS A 123 -21.23 46.56 -7.17
C LYS A 123 -20.04 45.69 -7.58
N ILE A 124 -20.17 44.36 -7.52
CA ILE A 124 -19.39 43.46 -8.37
C ILE A 124 -20.36 42.55 -9.13
N GLN A 125 -20.29 42.66 -10.45
CA GLN A 125 -21.22 42.14 -11.44
C GLN A 125 -20.89 40.67 -11.73
N MET A 126 -21.88 39.79 -11.61
CA MET A 126 -21.74 38.36 -11.94
C MET A 126 -21.63 38.20 -13.47
N LEU A 127 -20.46 37.73 -13.95
CA LEU A 127 -20.28 37.25 -15.32
C LEU A 127 -20.96 35.88 -15.46
N SER A 128 -22.00 35.84 -16.28
CA SER A 128 -22.63 34.61 -16.75
C SER A 128 -21.66 33.83 -17.64
N ALA A 129 -21.37 32.57 -17.30
CA ALA A 129 -20.78 31.62 -18.23
C ALA A 129 -21.50 30.27 -18.12
N SER A 130 -22.42 30.07 -19.06
CA SER A 130 -23.00 28.78 -19.42
C SER A 130 -21.91 27.80 -19.84
N ALA A 131 -21.87 26.61 -19.24
CA ALA A 131 -21.12 25.49 -19.78
C ALA A 131 -21.94 24.21 -19.64
N SER A 132 -22.64 23.87 -20.72
CA SER A 132 -23.32 22.59 -20.92
C SER A 132 -22.27 21.49 -21.11
N PHE A 133 -22.03 20.67 -20.09
CA PHE A 133 -21.16 19.49 -20.17
C PHE A 133 -21.94 18.31 -20.79
N ARG A 134 -21.77 18.09 -22.10
CA ARG A 134 -22.25 16.87 -22.79
C ARG A 134 -21.36 15.67 -22.42
N ARG A 135 -21.97 14.53 -22.14
CA ARG A 135 -21.27 13.22 -22.01
C ARG A 135 -21.00 12.62 -23.38
N PRO A 136 -19.86 11.94 -23.60
CA PRO A 136 -19.64 11.12 -24.78
C PRO A 136 -20.32 9.75 -24.62
N THR A 137 -20.73 9.20 -25.77
CA THR A 137 -21.36 7.89 -25.98
C THR A 137 -20.48 6.73 -25.55
#